data_AF-A0A5M3N562-F1
#
_entry.id   AF-A0A5M3N562-F1
#
_cell.length_a   1.000
_cell.length_b   1.000
_cell.length_c   1.000
_cell.angle_alpha   90.00
_cell.angle_beta   90.00
_cell.angle_gamma   90.00
#
_symmetry.space_group_name_H-M   'P 1'
#
loop_
_entity.id
_entity.type
_entity.pdbx_description
1 polymer ?
#
loop_
_entity_poly.entity_id
_entity_poly.type
_entity_poly.pdbx_seq_one_letter_code
_entity_poly.pdbx_strand_id
1 'polypeptide(L)'
;METDSALLSDATSLSVAGAAPLRVVQMDNGVVVQFSEQDVSDPPAVSFAHDLPRLNAMWDHTVPHWQGVSELTIQRQPIPIKYWRDVYVGRDWKRNQWRGSWDSRLERVLVEHWRAVGPDKFWHEFSREGHRMPYTVIVKALQARRRAQNSMDVQHAREEFPDFEQQFGYRKGSQSHVMITEAAVARHYRQMKDQGSS
;
A
#
# COMPACT_ATOMS: atom_id res chain seq x y z
N MET A 1 45.58 48.34 -19.21
CA MET A 1 46.03 47.34 -20.20
C MET A 1 45.40 46.03 -19.76
N GLU A 2 44.19 45.67 -20.24
CA GLU A 2 43.91 45.13 -21.60
C GLU A 2 44.89 43.98 -21.89
N THR A 3 44.50 42.73 -22.18
CA THR A 3 43.28 42.10 -22.75
C THR A 3 43.34 40.60 -22.38
N ASP A 4 42.24 39.95 -21.97
CA ASP A 4 41.33 39.15 -22.81
C ASP A 4 41.85 37.74 -23.18
N SER A 5 41.15 36.69 -22.73
CA SER A 5 40.74 35.56 -23.57
C SER A 5 40.06 34.47 -22.75
N ALA A 6 38.79 34.31 -23.04
CA ALA A 6 37.92 33.23 -22.63
C ALA A 6 38.37 31.87 -23.20
N LEU A 7 38.18 30.80 -22.42
CA LEU A 7 37.80 29.50 -22.96
C LEU A 7 36.68 28.91 -22.10
N LEU A 8 35.47 29.13 -22.59
CA LEU A 8 34.28 28.32 -22.34
C LEU A 8 34.62 26.86 -22.60
N SER A 9 34.53 26.01 -21.57
CA SER A 9 34.43 24.56 -21.77
C SER A 9 32.96 24.22 -21.87
N ASP A 10 32.53 24.16 -23.12
CA ASP A 10 31.25 23.69 -23.61
C ASP A 10 31.11 22.20 -23.27
N ALA A 11 30.46 21.89 -22.14
CA ALA A 11 30.00 20.54 -21.86
C ALA A 11 28.68 20.35 -22.61
N THR A 12 28.82 19.92 -23.86
CA THR A 12 27.75 19.50 -24.76
C THR A 12 26.76 18.59 -24.01
N SER A 13 25.62 19.16 -23.64
CA SER A 13 24.48 18.42 -23.11
C SER A 13 23.90 17.61 -24.27
N LEU A 14 24.35 16.36 -24.41
CA LEU A 14 23.71 15.36 -25.26
C LEU A 14 22.31 15.07 -24.70
N SER A 15 21.34 15.83 -25.20
CA SER A 15 19.92 15.52 -25.13
C SER A 15 19.68 14.20 -25.86
N VAL A 16 19.62 13.10 -25.11
CA VAL A 16 19.10 11.84 -25.63
C VAL A 16 17.59 11.98 -25.75
N ALA A 17 17.14 12.39 -26.92
CA ALA A 17 15.76 12.27 -27.33
C ALA A 17 15.38 10.77 -27.33
N GLY A 18 14.43 10.39 -26.48
CA GLY A 18 13.74 9.08 -26.54
C GLY A 18 14.00 8.09 -25.40
N ALA A 19 14.62 8.50 -24.28
CA ALA A 19 14.69 7.61 -23.12
C ALA A 19 13.27 7.33 -22.58
N ALA A 20 12.89 6.04 -22.54
CA ALA A 20 11.62 5.63 -21.97
C ALA A 20 11.49 6.15 -20.52
N PRO A 21 10.30 6.59 -20.08
CA PRO A 21 10.12 7.13 -18.75
C PRO A 21 10.56 6.10 -17.70
N LEU A 22 11.50 6.48 -16.84
CA LEU A 22 11.92 5.64 -15.72
C LEU A 22 11.00 5.88 -14.53
N ARG A 23 10.59 4.79 -13.88
CA ARG A 23 9.80 4.79 -12.66
C ARG A 23 10.61 4.24 -11.51
N VAL A 24 10.20 4.60 -10.30
CA VAL A 24 10.83 4.16 -9.07
C VAL A 24 9.77 3.57 -8.15
N VAL A 25 10.08 2.43 -7.55
CA VAL A 25 9.36 1.90 -6.40
C VAL A 25 10.32 1.82 -5.23
N GLN A 26 9.94 2.45 -4.12
CA GLN A 26 10.69 2.41 -2.86
C GLN A 26 9.96 1.47 -1.89
N MET A 27 10.66 0.43 -1.47
CA MET A 27 10.12 -0.60 -0.59
C MET A 27 10.49 -0.32 0.87
N ASP A 28 9.73 -0.92 1.79
CA ASP A 28 9.87 -0.74 3.25
C ASP A 28 11.19 -1.28 3.82
N ASN A 29 11.82 -2.24 3.14
CA ASN A 29 13.17 -2.72 3.46
C ASN A 29 14.29 -1.76 3.00
N GLY A 30 13.96 -0.58 2.46
CA GLY A 30 14.92 0.40 1.98
C GLY A 30 15.44 0.16 0.55
N VAL A 31 15.05 -0.94 -0.09
CA VAL A 31 15.42 -1.21 -1.48
C VAL A 31 14.62 -0.29 -2.41
N VAL A 32 15.34 0.36 -3.32
CA VAL A 32 14.79 1.21 -4.36
C VAL A 32 15.03 0.53 -5.70
N VAL A 33 13.95 0.28 -6.45
CA VAL A 33 14.05 -0.31 -7.80
C VAL A 33 13.65 0.76 -8.81
N GLN A 34 14.56 1.07 -9.72
CA GLN A 34 14.33 1.95 -10.84
C GLN A 34 14.15 1.12 -12.11
N PHE A 35 13.05 1.34 -12.84
CA PHE A 35 12.66 0.47 -13.94
C PHE A 35 11.97 1.23 -15.07
N SER A 36 12.15 0.71 -16.28
CA SER A 36 11.45 1.11 -17.50
C SER A 36 10.25 0.19 -17.76
N GLU A 37 9.45 0.53 -18.77
CA GLU A 37 8.29 -0.29 -19.15
C GLU A 37 8.68 -1.70 -19.60
N GLN A 38 9.87 -1.85 -20.21
CA GLN A 38 10.38 -3.12 -20.73
C GLN A 38 10.83 -4.07 -19.62
N ASP A 39 11.18 -3.53 -18.45
CA ASP A 39 11.60 -4.32 -17.28
C ASP A 39 10.41 -4.96 -16.56
N VAL A 40 9.18 -4.54 -16.88
CA VAL A 40 7.95 -4.98 -16.22
C VAL A 40 7.18 -5.92 -17.13
N SER A 41 7.11 -7.18 -16.75
CA SER A 41 6.25 -8.18 -17.41
C SER A 41 4.77 -7.83 -17.21
N ASP A 42 3.92 -8.39 -18.06
CA ASP A 42 2.47 -8.27 -17.90
C ASP A 42 2.02 -8.76 -16.50
N PRO A 43 0.96 -8.20 -15.90
CA PRO A 43 0.51 -8.60 -14.57
C PRO A 43 0.29 -10.11 -14.46
N PRO A 44 0.87 -10.77 -13.46
CA PRO A 44 0.72 -12.22 -13.30
C PRO A 44 -0.74 -12.55 -12.96
N ALA A 45 -1.29 -13.54 -13.65
CA ALA A 45 -2.66 -14.02 -13.44
C ALA A 45 -2.73 -14.93 -12.21
N VAL A 46 -2.52 -14.37 -11.02
CA VAL A 46 -2.53 -15.13 -9.76
C VAL A 46 -3.77 -14.90 -8.90
N SER A 47 -4.22 -15.99 -8.28
CA SER A 47 -5.32 -16.01 -7.31
C SER A 47 -4.85 -16.64 -6.01
N PHE A 48 -5.15 -15.96 -4.90
CA PHE A 48 -4.85 -16.44 -3.55
C PHE A 48 -6.10 -16.89 -2.79
N ALA A 49 -7.25 -17.03 -3.47
CA ALA A 49 -8.53 -17.34 -2.84
C ALA A 49 -8.50 -18.62 -1.99
N HIS A 50 -7.58 -19.55 -2.28
CA HIS A 50 -7.41 -20.82 -1.58
C HIS A 50 -6.05 -20.98 -0.89
N ASP A 51 -5.17 -19.99 -0.97
CA ASP A 51 -3.79 -20.07 -0.47
C ASP A 51 -3.37 -18.78 0.23
N LEU A 52 -3.99 -18.56 1.39
CA LEU A 52 -3.67 -17.44 2.28
C LEU A 52 -2.23 -17.49 2.81
N PRO A 53 -1.65 -18.67 3.14
CA PRO A 53 -0.24 -18.74 3.52
C PRO A 53 0.69 -18.15 2.45
N ARG A 54 0.48 -18.48 1.16
CA ARG A 54 1.26 -17.92 0.06
C ARG A 54 1.04 -16.42 -0.11
N LEU A 55 -0.21 -15.94 -0.02
CA LEU A 55 -0.48 -14.50 -0.02
C LEU A 55 0.30 -13.78 1.09
N ASN A 56 0.22 -14.30 2.32
CA ASN A 56 0.90 -13.73 3.47
C ASN A 56 2.42 -13.70 3.30
N ALA A 57 2.98 -14.74 2.68
CA ALA A 57 4.41 -14.89 2.40
C ALA A 57 4.94 -13.91 1.35
N MET A 58 4.06 -13.37 0.51
CA MET A 58 4.37 -12.50 -0.62
C MET A 58 3.90 -11.05 -0.42
N TRP A 59 3.20 -10.77 0.68
CA TRP A 59 2.50 -9.51 0.89
C TRP A 59 3.43 -8.29 1.02
N ASP A 60 4.38 -8.37 1.94
CA ASP A 60 5.36 -7.33 2.27
C ASP A 60 6.65 -7.96 2.85
N HIS A 61 7.67 -7.14 3.15
CA HIS A 61 8.95 -7.61 3.70
C HIS A 61 8.93 -7.88 5.21
N THR A 62 7.76 -7.98 5.85
CA THR A 62 7.69 -8.17 7.30
C THR A 62 8.18 -9.56 7.68
N VAL A 63 9.25 -9.64 8.49
CA VAL A 63 9.76 -10.89 9.07
C VAL A 63 8.85 -11.30 10.26
N PRO A 64 8.54 -12.59 10.45
CA PRO A 64 9.03 -13.77 9.71
C PRO A 64 8.16 -14.18 8.52
N HIS A 65 7.22 -13.35 8.09
CA HIS A 65 6.24 -13.73 7.07
C HIS A 65 6.84 -13.75 5.66
N TRP A 66 7.70 -12.79 5.33
CA TRP A 66 8.31 -12.68 4.02
C TRP A 66 9.19 -13.90 3.67
N GLN A 67 8.94 -14.53 2.53
CA GLN A 67 9.69 -15.70 2.05
C GLN A 67 10.72 -15.39 0.95
N GLY A 68 10.95 -14.11 0.62
CA GLY A 68 11.91 -13.76 -0.43
C GLY A 68 11.42 -14.02 -1.86
N VAL A 69 10.12 -14.31 -2.05
CA VAL A 69 9.56 -14.69 -3.35
C VAL A 69 8.40 -13.79 -3.74
N SER A 70 8.26 -13.54 -5.04
CA SER A 70 7.11 -12.87 -5.63
C SER A 70 6.92 -13.31 -7.07
N GLU A 71 5.68 -13.30 -7.56
CA GLU A 71 5.38 -13.53 -8.98
C GLU A 71 5.85 -12.36 -9.85
N LEU A 72 5.97 -11.18 -9.25
CA LEU A 72 6.52 -10.01 -9.91
C LEU A 72 7.97 -9.85 -9.50
N THR A 73 8.86 -10.01 -10.48
CA THR A 73 10.28 -9.71 -10.35
C THR A 73 10.67 -8.64 -11.36
N ILE A 74 11.35 -7.59 -10.91
CA ILE A 74 11.91 -6.54 -11.76
C ILE A 74 13.42 -6.56 -11.57
N GLN A 75 14.20 -6.70 -12.64
CA GLN A 75 15.67 -6.76 -12.55
C GLN A 75 16.20 -7.76 -11.50
N ARG A 76 15.58 -8.96 -11.44
CA ARG A 76 15.84 -10.02 -10.44
C ARG A 76 15.48 -9.68 -8.99
N GLN A 77 14.88 -8.52 -8.72
CA GLN A 77 14.36 -8.15 -7.42
C GLN A 77 12.89 -8.60 -7.30
N PRO A 78 12.53 -9.47 -6.34
CA PRO A 78 11.14 -9.77 -6.05
C PRO A 78 10.44 -8.53 -5.47
N ILE A 79 9.27 -8.22 -6.01
CA ILE A 79 8.46 -7.06 -5.62
C ILE A 79 7.27 -7.58 -4.81
N PRO A 80 7.14 -7.28 -3.51
CA PRO A 80 5.99 -7.69 -2.72
C PRO A 80 4.67 -7.15 -3.29
N ILE A 81 3.61 -7.90 -3.06
CA ILE A 81 2.26 -7.65 -3.58
C ILE A 81 1.76 -6.25 -3.26
N LYS A 82 2.04 -5.75 -2.05
CA LYS A 82 1.67 -4.41 -1.59
C LYS A 82 2.12 -3.30 -2.54
N TYR A 83 3.19 -3.51 -3.31
CA TYR A 83 3.78 -2.55 -4.24
C TYR A 83 3.36 -2.73 -5.70
N TRP A 84 2.65 -3.80 -6.06
CA TRP A 84 2.31 -4.10 -7.46
C TRP A 84 1.50 -2.98 -8.11
N ARG A 85 0.61 -2.35 -7.35
CA ARG A 85 -0.17 -1.20 -7.84
C ARG A 85 0.71 -0.04 -8.26
N ASP A 86 1.77 0.25 -7.49
CA ASP A 86 2.70 1.34 -7.77
C ASP A 86 3.57 1.04 -8.99
N VAL A 87 3.82 -0.24 -9.28
CA VAL A 87 4.49 -0.69 -10.50
C VAL A 87 3.60 -0.51 -11.73
N TYR A 88 2.33 -0.90 -11.67
CA TYR A 88 1.49 -1.01 -12.85
C TYR A 88 0.61 0.21 -13.17
N VAL A 89 0.28 1.07 -12.20
CA VAL A 89 -0.65 2.19 -12.43
C VAL A 89 0.10 3.43 -12.94
N GLY A 90 -0.31 4.01 -14.09
CA GLY A 90 0.18 5.29 -14.60
C GLY A 90 -0.54 5.73 -15.90
N ARG A 91 -0.63 7.04 -16.15
CA ARG A 91 -1.41 7.62 -17.28
C ARG A 91 -0.89 7.18 -18.65
N ASP A 92 0.41 7.01 -18.78
CA ASP A 92 1.12 6.63 -20.01
C ASP A 92 1.97 5.37 -19.81
N TRP A 93 1.55 4.49 -18.89
CA TRP A 93 2.32 3.33 -18.44
C TRP A 93 1.47 2.07 -18.52
N LYS A 94 1.88 1.07 -19.33
CA LYS A 94 1.20 -0.25 -19.42
C LYS A 94 -0.34 -0.15 -19.44
N ARG A 95 -0.87 0.77 -20.27
CA ARG A 95 -2.32 1.06 -20.35
C ARG A 95 -3.11 -0.23 -20.56
N ASN A 96 -4.18 -0.43 -19.80
CA ASN A 96 -5.07 -1.60 -19.84
C ASN A 96 -4.45 -2.94 -19.42
N GLN A 97 -3.18 -3.00 -19.03
CA GLN A 97 -2.61 -4.24 -18.50
C GLN A 97 -3.06 -4.48 -17.05
N TRP A 98 -3.13 -3.42 -16.24
CA TRP A 98 -3.74 -3.49 -14.91
C TRP A 98 -5.27 -3.54 -15.02
N ARG A 99 -5.82 -4.74 -15.19
CA ARG A 99 -7.28 -4.96 -15.25
C ARG A 99 -7.94 -4.97 -13.88
N GLY A 100 -7.57 -4.05 -12.99
CA GLY A 100 -8.37 -3.59 -11.83
C GLY A 100 -8.89 -4.63 -10.82
N SER A 101 -8.65 -5.93 -10.98
CA SER A 101 -9.25 -6.98 -10.15
C SER A 101 -8.46 -7.24 -8.87
N TRP A 102 -7.22 -6.77 -8.80
CA TRP A 102 -6.37 -6.82 -7.62
C TRP A 102 -6.49 -5.53 -6.82
N ASP A 103 -7.60 -5.39 -6.10
CA ASP A 103 -7.70 -4.33 -5.09
C ASP A 103 -6.90 -4.72 -3.86
N SER A 104 -5.60 -4.41 -3.86
CA SER A 104 -4.66 -4.60 -2.74
C SER A 104 -5.22 -4.25 -1.36
N ARG A 105 -6.25 -3.39 -1.27
CA ARG A 105 -6.92 -3.08 0.00
C ARG A 105 -7.65 -4.29 0.59
N LEU A 106 -8.20 -5.19 -0.23
CA LEU A 106 -8.88 -6.41 0.19
C LEU A 106 -7.88 -7.41 0.75
N GLU A 107 -6.84 -7.72 -0.01
CA GLU A 107 -5.76 -8.61 0.41
C GLU A 107 -5.10 -8.08 1.68
N ARG A 108 -4.89 -6.76 1.78
CA ARG A 108 -4.36 -6.12 2.99
C ARG A 108 -5.21 -6.43 4.22
N VAL A 109 -6.52 -6.21 4.17
CA VAL A 109 -7.42 -6.46 5.31
C VAL A 109 -7.35 -7.92 5.75
N LEU A 110 -7.24 -8.82 4.79
CA LEU A 110 -7.19 -10.24 5.05
C LEU A 110 -5.85 -10.67 5.65
N VAL A 111 -4.72 -10.18 5.12
CA VAL A 111 -3.37 -10.44 5.67
C VAL A 111 -3.23 -9.84 7.06
N GLU A 112 -3.71 -8.60 7.27
CA GLU A 112 -3.73 -7.94 8.59
C GLU A 112 -4.44 -8.82 9.62
N HIS A 113 -5.67 -9.30 9.32
CA HIS A 113 -6.42 -10.15 10.24
C HIS A 113 -5.77 -11.52 10.45
N TRP A 114 -5.32 -12.16 9.36
CA TRP A 114 -4.61 -13.44 9.40
C TRP A 114 -3.39 -13.40 10.34
N ARG A 115 -2.55 -12.36 10.22
CA ARG A 115 -1.38 -12.18 11.08
C ARG A 115 -1.77 -11.89 12.53
N ALA A 116 -2.85 -11.15 12.76
CA ALA A 116 -3.29 -10.79 14.11
C ALA A 116 -3.84 -11.97 14.91
N VAL A 117 -4.63 -12.85 14.29
CA VAL A 117 -5.27 -13.97 15.01
C VAL A 117 -4.53 -15.30 14.85
N GLY A 118 -3.72 -15.44 13.81
CA GLY A 118 -3.03 -16.67 13.45
C GLY A 118 -3.92 -17.67 12.69
N PRO A 119 -3.31 -18.67 12.01
CA PRO A 119 -4.01 -19.57 11.08
C PRO A 119 -5.19 -20.34 11.71
N ASP A 120 -4.98 -20.90 12.89
CA ASP A 120 -5.97 -21.77 13.54
C ASP A 120 -7.21 -20.98 13.96
N LYS A 121 -7.02 -19.82 14.60
CA LYS A 121 -8.13 -18.94 14.99
C LYS A 121 -8.83 -18.35 13.79
N PHE A 122 -8.08 -17.99 12.75
CA PHE A 122 -8.65 -17.49 11.50
C PHE A 122 -9.61 -18.51 10.89
N TRP A 123 -9.18 -19.76 10.74
CA TRP A 123 -10.03 -20.79 10.16
C TRP A 123 -11.14 -21.26 11.09
N HIS A 124 -10.95 -21.19 12.41
CA HIS A 124 -12.03 -21.39 13.36
C HIS A 124 -13.15 -20.36 13.16
N GLU A 125 -12.80 -19.08 12.96
CA GLU A 125 -13.75 -17.99 12.71
C GLU A 125 -14.46 -18.12 11.36
N PHE A 126 -13.70 -18.44 10.31
CA PHE A 126 -14.16 -18.45 8.92
C PHE A 126 -14.41 -19.84 8.34
N SER A 127 -14.78 -20.80 9.19
CA SER A 127 -15.33 -22.08 8.76
C SER A 127 -16.74 -22.30 9.32
N ARG A 128 -17.55 -23.05 8.59
CA ARG A 128 -18.89 -23.49 8.99
C ARG A 128 -19.03 -24.96 8.63
N GLU A 129 -19.43 -25.78 9.60
CA GLU A 129 -19.59 -27.23 9.40
C GLU A 129 -18.34 -27.90 8.79
N GLY A 130 -17.15 -27.49 9.24
CA GLY A 130 -15.87 -27.99 8.73
C GLY A 130 -15.42 -27.42 7.37
N HIS A 131 -16.25 -26.61 6.71
CA HIS A 131 -15.95 -26.01 5.41
C HIS A 131 -15.53 -24.55 5.55
N ARG A 132 -14.41 -24.19 4.89
CA ARG A 132 -13.94 -22.81 4.82
C ARG A 132 -14.94 -21.96 4.04
N MET A 133 -15.27 -20.78 4.57
CA MET A 133 -16.13 -19.82 3.89
C MET A 133 -15.47 -19.33 2.59
N PRO A 134 -16.25 -18.95 1.56
CA PRO A 134 -15.68 -18.38 0.34
C PRO A 134 -14.90 -17.09 0.63
N TYR A 135 -13.78 -16.89 -0.07
CA TYR A 135 -12.91 -15.73 0.07
C TYR A 135 -13.66 -14.39 0.09
N THR A 136 -14.61 -14.21 -0.84
CA THR A 136 -15.41 -12.98 -0.95
C THR A 136 -16.29 -12.74 0.28
N VAL A 137 -16.76 -13.79 0.95
CA VAL A 137 -17.57 -13.68 2.17
C VAL A 137 -16.69 -13.28 3.35
N ILE A 138 -15.50 -13.88 3.47
CA ILE A 138 -14.51 -13.53 4.50
C ILE A 138 -14.12 -12.06 4.38
N VAL A 139 -13.75 -11.61 3.18
CA VAL A 139 -13.36 -10.21 2.93
C VAL A 139 -14.49 -9.26 3.28
N LYS A 140 -15.74 -9.54 2.87
CA LYS A 140 -16.90 -8.71 3.21
C LYS A 140 -17.12 -8.63 4.72
N ALA A 141 -17.00 -9.75 5.43
CA ALA A 141 -17.15 -9.79 6.88
C ALA A 141 -16.08 -8.93 7.58
N LEU A 142 -14.82 -9.06 7.18
CA LEU A 142 -13.72 -8.26 7.73
C LEU A 142 -13.88 -6.77 7.44
N GLN A 143 -14.33 -6.41 6.23
CA GLN A 143 -14.62 -5.02 5.89
C GLN A 143 -15.76 -4.45 6.72
N ALA A 144 -16.84 -5.22 6.93
CA ALA A 144 -17.96 -4.81 7.76
C ALA A 144 -17.51 -4.57 9.21
N ARG A 145 -16.72 -5.49 9.78
CA ARG A 145 -16.14 -5.31 11.13
C ARG A 145 -15.27 -4.06 11.20
N ARG A 146 -14.39 -3.82 10.21
CA ARG A 146 -13.53 -2.64 10.18
C ARG A 146 -14.33 -1.34 10.12
N ARG A 147 -15.43 -1.31 9.35
CA ARG A 147 -16.34 -0.15 9.30
C ARG A 147 -17.02 0.08 10.64
N ALA A 148 -17.55 -0.98 11.26
CA ALA A 148 -18.17 -0.90 12.58
C ALA A 148 -17.19 -0.35 13.63
N GLN A 149 -15.96 -0.90 13.68
CA GLN A 149 -14.94 -0.41 14.60
C GLN A 149 -14.56 1.05 14.34
N ASN A 150 -14.37 1.44 13.07
CA ASN A 150 -14.06 2.83 12.75
C ASN A 150 -15.19 3.78 13.18
N SER A 151 -16.45 3.36 13.04
CA SER A 151 -17.61 4.15 13.47
C SER A 151 -17.64 4.31 14.99
N MET A 152 -17.39 3.23 15.75
CA MET A 152 -17.25 3.29 17.21
C MET A 152 -16.11 4.22 17.65
N ASP A 153 -14.95 4.12 17.01
CA ASP A 153 -13.80 4.98 17.34
C ASP A 153 -14.07 6.45 17.03
N VAL A 154 -14.79 6.76 15.96
CA VAL A 154 -15.24 8.12 15.64
C VAL A 154 -16.19 8.64 16.71
N GLN A 155 -17.12 7.79 17.18
CA GLN A 155 -18.03 8.16 18.26
C GLN A 155 -17.25 8.47 19.55
N HIS A 156 -16.34 7.59 19.96
CA HIS A 156 -15.49 7.82 21.13
C HIS A 156 -14.63 9.07 20.98
N ALA A 157 -14.07 9.32 19.79
CA ALA A 157 -13.31 10.54 19.52
C ALA A 157 -14.16 11.80 19.68
N ARG A 158 -15.43 11.78 19.27
CA ARG A 158 -16.34 12.92 19.44
C ARG A 158 -16.77 13.14 20.89
N GLU A 159 -16.90 12.06 21.66
CA GLU A 159 -17.23 12.12 23.09
C GLU A 159 -16.04 12.59 23.92
N GLU A 160 -14.82 12.15 23.60
CA GLU A 160 -13.60 12.43 24.36
C GLU A 160 -12.99 13.81 24.04
N PHE A 161 -13.14 14.31 22.81
CA PHE A 161 -12.56 15.58 22.37
C PHE A 161 -13.64 16.61 22.02
N PRO A 162 -13.98 17.54 22.96
CA PRO A 162 -14.92 18.63 22.70
C PRO A 162 -14.50 19.51 21.52
N ASP A 163 -13.19 19.71 21.35
CA ASP A 163 -12.58 20.44 20.23
C ASP A 163 -12.25 19.53 19.05
N PHE A 164 -13.17 18.62 18.70
CA PHE A 164 -12.96 17.59 17.68
C PHE A 164 -12.41 18.16 16.36
N GLU A 165 -12.92 19.29 15.88
CA GLU A 165 -12.48 19.89 14.62
C GLU A 165 -11.04 20.39 14.65
N GLN A 166 -10.53 20.77 15.83
CA GLN A 166 -9.15 21.19 16.00
C GLN A 166 -8.21 19.98 16.05
N GLN A 167 -8.61 18.93 16.78
CA GLN A 167 -7.80 17.71 16.95
C GLN A 167 -7.79 16.83 15.70
N PHE A 168 -8.92 16.75 14.99
CA PHE A 168 -9.08 15.97 13.76
C PHE A 168 -9.08 16.85 12.51
N GLY A 169 -8.47 18.04 12.63
CA GLY A 169 -8.24 18.98 11.55
C GLY A 169 -6.84 18.83 10.94
N TYR A 170 -6.68 19.25 9.68
CA TYR A 170 -5.39 19.42 9.05
C TYR A 170 -5.37 20.69 8.20
N ARG A 171 -4.21 21.33 8.11
CA ARG A 171 -4.01 22.49 7.24
C ARG A 171 -3.57 22.06 5.85
N LYS A 172 -4.19 22.64 4.83
CA LYS A 172 -3.78 22.51 3.44
C LYS A 172 -3.65 23.91 2.84
N GLY A 173 -2.41 24.37 2.66
CA GLY A 173 -2.15 25.77 2.34
C GLY A 173 -2.62 26.68 3.48
N SER A 174 -3.45 27.68 3.16
CA SER A 174 -4.04 28.61 4.12
C SER A 174 -5.37 28.13 4.73
N GLN A 175 -5.91 26.99 4.30
CA GLN A 175 -7.23 26.52 4.73
C GLN A 175 -7.12 25.39 5.76
N SER A 176 -8.04 25.41 6.73
CA SER A 176 -8.24 24.32 7.70
C SER A 176 -9.30 23.37 7.17
N HIS A 177 -9.04 22.07 7.25
CA HIS A 177 -9.97 21.01 6.83
C HIS A 177 -10.14 20.00 7.95
N VAL A 178 -11.36 19.52 8.18
CA VAL A 178 -11.61 18.39 9.08
C VAL A 178 -11.51 17.08 8.30
N MET A 179 -11.01 16.03 8.95
CA MET A 179 -10.99 14.68 8.37
C MET A 179 -12.40 14.22 8.01
N ILE A 180 -12.64 13.99 6.72
CA ILE A 180 -13.98 13.68 6.18
C ILE A 180 -14.37 12.22 6.43
N THR A 181 -13.41 11.30 6.39
CA THR A 181 -13.70 9.86 6.45
C THR A 181 -13.54 9.30 7.84
N GLU A 182 -14.49 8.46 8.28
CA GLU A 182 -14.42 7.73 9.56
C GLU A 182 -13.12 6.96 9.74
N ALA A 183 -12.60 6.34 8.67
CA ALA A 183 -11.34 5.60 8.74
C ALA A 183 -10.12 6.49 9.03
N ALA A 184 -10.13 7.74 8.55
CA ALA A 184 -9.05 8.70 8.83
C ALA A 184 -9.11 9.17 10.28
N VAL A 185 -10.31 9.52 10.75
CA VAL A 185 -10.56 9.90 12.15
C VAL A 185 -10.18 8.76 13.09
N ALA A 186 -10.70 7.55 12.89
CA ALA A 186 -10.41 6.38 13.72
C ALA A 186 -8.92 6.07 13.79
N ARG A 187 -8.19 6.16 12.66
CA ARG A 187 -6.74 5.98 12.64
C ARG A 187 -6.03 7.04 13.48
N HIS A 188 -6.41 8.31 13.34
CA HIS A 188 -5.80 9.39 14.11
C HIS A 188 -6.10 9.26 15.61
N TYR A 189 -7.35 8.92 15.95
CA TYR A 189 -7.77 8.66 17.32
C TYR A 189 -6.93 7.59 17.99
N ARG A 190 -6.80 6.41 17.37
CA ARG A 190 -5.95 5.32 17.90
C ARG A 190 -4.50 5.76 18.10
N GLN A 191 -3.94 6.49 17.14
CA GLN A 191 -2.58 7.02 17.25
C GLN A 191 -2.40 7.98 18.44
N MET A 192 -3.38 8.84 18.71
CA MET A 192 -3.36 9.72 19.88
C MET A 192 -3.42 8.92 21.19
N LYS A 193 -4.23 7.86 21.26
CA LYS A 193 -4.34 7.00 22.45
C LYS A 193 -3.06 6.23 22.75
N ASP A 194 -2.36 5.78 21.72
CA ASP A 194 -1.07 5.09 21.87
C ASP A 194 0.03 6.03 22.39
N GLN A 195 -0.02 7.31 22.04
CA GLN A 195 0.94 8.33 22.50
C GLN A 195 0.62 8.89 23.89
N GLY A 196 -0.64 8.86 24.31
CA GLY A 196 -1.09 9.32 25.64
C GLY A 196 -0.98 8.28 26.75
N SER A 197 -0.52 7.06 26.47
CA SER A 197 -0.41 5.95 27.45
C SER A 197 1.03 5.69 27.92
N SER A 198 1.92 6.69 27.85
CA SER A 198 3.29 6.65 28.41
C SER A 198 3.40 7.48 29.68
#